data_AF-A0A9P0M175-F1
#
_entry.id   AF-A0A9P0M175-F1
#
_cell.length_a   1.000
_cell.length_b   1.000
_cell.length_c   1.000
_cell.angle_alpha   90.00
_cell.angle_beta   90.00
_cell.angle_gamma   90.00
#
_symmetry.space_group_name_H-M   'P 1'
#
loop_
_entity.id
_entity.type
_entity.pdbx_description
1 polymer ?
#
loop_
_entity_poly.entity_id
_entity_poly.type
_entity_poly.pdbx_seq_one_letter_code
_entity_poly.pdbx_strand_id
1 'polypeptide(L)'
;MLHEYTLKQVEMNTIASSFAGISTAITQLDRFILTEIGRLDSMEHIPPNGALAGLCNGMLDAWKMYNNKTAIILFIVEDVTYNICDQRFHEFEIRRLNPHVKVIRRTLTQMADRASLSKDKELIVDGNIVGVIYFRSGYETAAYHSQREWDARLLMERSKAIKCPSIQYHLAGTKKVQQELCKPGVLELFFDDAKKLESIRELFVGIYGLEFDDAGNQAVQLAIRNPERYVLKPQREGGGNNIYGFKIKDAIMGMKDSKERTAWILMEKICPPLTRGYVVRPGGPKVPPLSNLVSELGIFGVIIGRP
;
A
#
# COMPACT_ATOMS: atom_id res chain seq x y z
N MET A 1 -4.89 -5.96 11.54
CA MET A 1 -5.02 -7.32 12.12
C MET A 1 -5.77 -7.25 13.44
N LEU A 2 -6.42 -8.34 13.85
CA LEU A 2 -7.01 -8.43 15.20
C LEU A 2 -5.91 -8.77 16.22
N HIS A 3 -5.91 -8.13 17.38
CA HIS A 3 -5.03 -8.45 18.51
C HIS A 3 -5.83 -8.33 19.80
N GLU A 4 -5.92 -9.41 20.58
CA GLU A 4 -6.72 -9.42 21.82
C GLU A 4 -8.15 -8.87 21.62
N TYR A 5 -8.78 -9.26 20.50
CA TYR A 5 -10.12 -8.81 20.08
C TYR A 5 -10.26 -7.32 19.70
N THR A 6 -9.15 -6.59 19.56
CA THR A 6 -9.13 -5.20 19.09
C THR A 6 -8.45 -5.09 17.71
N LEU A 7 -8.92 -4.14 16.89
CA LEU A 7 -8.33 -3.89 15.58
C LEU A 7 -7.04 -3.10 15.73
N LYS A 8 -5.94 -3.63 15.17
CA LYS A 8 -4.64 -3.01 15.15
C LYS A 8 -4.12 -2.79 13.73
N GLN A 9 -3.63 -1.59 13.46
CA GLN A 9 -3.04 -1.23 12.18
C GLN A 9 -1.69 -1.92 12.01
N VAL A 10 -1.50 -2.62 10.88
CA VAL A 10 -0.22 -3.22 10.52
C VAL A 10 0.66 -2.19 9.81
N GLU A 11 0.08 -1.45 8.88
CA GLU A 11 0.70 -0.40 8.08
C GLU A 11 -0.37 0.46 7.38
N MET A 12 0.06 1.55 6.73
CA MET A 12 -0.75 2.36 5.83
C MET A 12 -0.11 2.34 4.43
N ASN A 13 -0.79 1.76 3.45
CA ASN A 13 -0.32 1.68 2.07
C ASN A 13 -0.80 2.89 1.27
N THR A 14 0.11 3.78 0.88
CA THR A 14 -0.22 5.02 0.14
C THR A 14 0.19 5.00 -1.33
N ILE A 15 0.95 4.00 -1.76
CA ILE A 15 1.39 3.80 -3.15
C ILE A 15 1.06 2.39 -3.61
N ALA A 16 0.59 2.25 -4.86
CA ALA A 16 0.39 0.96 -5.52
C ALA A 16 -0.47 -0.07 -4.74
N SER A 17 -1.42 0.41 -3.92
CA SER A 17 -2.33 -0.42 -3.14
C SER A 17 -3.10 -1.39 -4.04
N SER A 18 -2.69 -2.66 -3.98
CA SER A 18 -3.11 -3.70 -4.92
C SER A 18 -4.37 -4.44 -4.47
N PHE A 19 -4.91 -5.29 -5.35
CA PHE A 19 -5.99 -6.23 -5.08
C PHE A 19 -7.40 -5.65 -4.99
N ALA A 20 -7.63 -4.38 -5.31
CA ALA A 20 -9.00 -3.84 -5.38
C ALA A 20 -9.86 -4.57 -6.44
N GLY A 21 -9.25 -4.92 -7.59
CA GLY A 21 -9.92 -5.69 -8.64
C GLY A 21 -10.13 -7.15 -8.23
N ILE A 22 -9.06 -7.80 -7.75
CA ILE A 22 -9.11 -9.22 -7.36
C ILE A 22 -10.03 -9.45 -6.15
N SER A 23 -9.97 -8.62 -5.11
CA SER A 23 -10.81 -8.77 -3.92
C SER A 23 -12.30 -8.64 -4.24
N THR A 24 -12.66 -7.76 -5.18
CA THR A 24 -14.04 -7.63 -5.69
C THR A 24 -14.50 -8.94 -6.33
N ALA A 25 -13.64 -9.60 -7.09
CA ALA A 25 -13.94 -10.91 -7.71
C ALA A 25 -13.99 -12.05 -6.67
N ILE A 26 -13.10 -12.05 -5.66
CA ILE A 26 -13.08 -13.06 -4.58
C ILE A 26 -14.40 -13.03 -3.81
N THR A 27 -14.95 -11.86 -3.51
CA THR A 27 -16.27 -11.76 -2.84
C THR A 27 -17.38 -12.44 -3.63
N GLN A 28 -17.34 -12.42 -4.98
CA GLN A 28 -18.32 -13.13 -5.81
C GLN A 28 -18.07 -14.65 -5.80
N LEU A 29 -16.80 -15.06 -5.81
CA LEU A 29 -16.43 -16.47 -5.70
C LEU A 29 -16.87 -17.07 -4.36
N ASP A 30 -16.68 -16.36 -3.25
CA ASP A 30 -17.11 -16.82 -1.92
C ASP A 30 -18.63 -17.02 -1.86
N ARG A 31 -19.40 -16.10 -2.43
CA ARG A 31 -20.87 -16.21 -2.54
C ARG A 31 -21.30 -17.40 -3.38
N PHE A 32 -20.63 -17.63 -4.51
CA PHE A 32 -20.86 -18.79 -5.36
C PHE A 32 -20.59 -20.09 -4.58
N ILE A 33 -19.44 -20.20 -3.92
CA ILE A 33 -19.08 -21.39 -3.13
C ILE A 33 -20.10 -21.66 -2.03
N LEU A 34 -20.51 -20.64 -1.26
CA LEU A 34 -21.53 -20.79 -0.22
C LEU A 34 -22.87 -21.29 -0.77
N THR A 35 -23.24 -20.85 -1.97
CA THR A 35 -24.45 -21.32 -2.67
C THR A 35 -24.34 -22.80 -3.02
N GLU A 36 -23.21 -23.21 -3.61
CA GLU A 36 -22.98 -24.61 -4.02
C GLU A 36 -22.99 -25.59 -2.85
N ILE A 37 -22.55 -25.16 -1.67
CA ILE A 37 -22.57 -25.99 -0.45
C ILE A 37 -23.84 -25.83 0.39
N GLY A 38 -24.85 -25.10 -0.09
CA GLY A 38 -26.12 -24.90 0.59
C GLY A 38 -26.07 -24.03 1.85
N ARG A 39 -25.03 -23.20 2.02
CA ARG A 39 -24.82 -22.30 3.18
C ARG A 39 -25.29 -20.88 2.90
N LEU A 40 -26.54 -20.77 2.47
CA LEU A 40 -27.18 -19.48 2.16
C LEU A 40 -27.32 -18.58 3.41
N ASP A 41 -27.44 -19.19 4.59
CA ASP A 41 -27.42 -18.52 5.90
C ASP A 41 -26.15 -17.68 6.11
N SER A 42 -25.00 -18.11 5.57
CA SER A 42 -23.74 -17.40 5.73
C SER A 42 -23.55 -16.26 4.73
N MET A 43 -24.39 -16.16 3.69
CA MET A 43 -24.22 -15.15 2.63
C MET A 43 -24.51 -13.72 3.11
N GLU A 44 -25.37 -13.56 4.12
CA GLU A 44 -25.70 -12.25 4.69
C GLU A 44 -24.51 -11.63 5.45
N HIS A 45 -23.57 -12.47 5.89
CA HIS A 45 -22.37 -12.04 6.59
C HIS A 45 -21.20 -11.66 5.67
N ILE A 46 -21.31 -11.92 4.36
CA ILE A 46 -20.31 -11.46 3.39
C ILE A 46 -20.59 -9.99 3.07
N PRO A 47 -19.68 -9.05 3.41
CA PRO A 47 -19.89 -7.64 3.09
C PRO A 47 -19.86 -7.41 1.57
N PRO A 48 -20.60 -6.43 1.05
CA PRO A 48 -20.42 -5.98 -0.33
C PRO A 48 -19.00 -5.41 -0.49
N ASN A 49 -18.37 -5.70 -1.63
CA ASN A 49 -17.04 -5.20 -1.95
C ASN A 49 -17.07 -4.39 -3.24
N GLY A 50 -17.06 -3.07 -3.10
CA GLY A 50 -17.03 -2.11 -4.22
C GLY A 50 -15.65 -1.50 -4.46
N ALA A 51 -14.57 -2.12 -3.96
CA ALA A 51 -13.23 -1.51 -3.96
C ALA A 51 -12.77 -1.06 -5.36
N LEU A 52 -12.93 -1.91 -6.38
CA LEU A 52 -12.55 -1.58 -7.76
C LEU A 52 -13.26 -0.32 -8.27
N ALA A 53 -14.59 -0.30 -8.19
CA ALA A 53 -15.39 0.83 -8.64
C ALA A 53 -15.09 2.10 -7.82
N GLY A 54 -14.87 1.97 -6.50
CA GLY A 54 -14.50 3.08 -5.63
C GLY A 54 -13.20 3.75 -6.05
N LEU A 55 -12.13 2.97 -6.24
CA LEU A 55 -10.83 3.50 -6.69
C LEU A 55 -10.92 4.10 -8.11
N CYS A 56 -11.65 3.44 -9.02
CA CYS A 56 -11.84 3.93 -10.39
C CYS A 56 -12.63 5.25 -10.43
N ASN A 57 -13.66 5.41 -9.62
CA ASN A 57 -14.38 6.68 -9.48
C ASN A 57 -13.47 7.77 -8.91
N GLY A 58 -12.63 7.47 -7.92
CA GLY A 58 -11.62 8.42 -7.42
C GLY A 58 -10.67 8.94 -8.51
N MET A 59 -10.17 8.04 -9.36
CA MET A 59 -9.34 8.44 -10.51
C MET A 59 -10.12 9.27 -11.54
N LEU A 60 -11.38 8.92 -11.81
CA LEU A 60 -12.24 9.68 -12.72
C LEU A 60 -12.58 11.06 -12.17
N ASP A 61 -12.78 11.21 -10.86
CA ASP A 61 -13.04 12.48 -10.22
C ASP A 61 -11.78 13.37 -10.25
N ALA A 62 -10.60 12.81 -10.01
CA ALA A 62 -9.34 13.51 -10.23
C ALA A 62 -9.20 13.96 -11.70
N TRP A 63 -9.50 13.08 -12.66
CA TRP A 63 -9.46 13.43 -14.08
C TRP A 63 -10.44 14.55 -14.45
N LYS A 64 -11.65 14.54 -13.90
CA LYS A 64 -12.63 15.64 -14.06
C LYS A 64 -12.10 16.95 -13.47
N MET A 65 -11.44 16.90 -12.30
CA MET A 65 -10.83 18.08 -11.66
C MET A 65 -9.67 18.66 -12.46
N TYR A 66 -8.91 17.82 -13.16
CA TYR A 66 -7.87 18.29 -14.10
C TYR A 66 -8.48 19.10 -15.27
N ASN A 67 -9.76 18.85 -15.60
CA ASN A 67 -10.59 19.65 -16.51
C ASN A 67 -10.04 19.78 -17.94
N ASN A 68 -9.50 18.68 -18.48
CA ASN A 68 -9.13 18.58 -19.89
C ASN A 68 -9.69 17.28 -20.48
N LYS A 69 -10.68 17.40 -21.38
CA LYS A 69 -11.41 16.26 -21.97
C LYS A 69 -10.55 15.37 -22.87
N THR A 70 -9.42 15.88 -23.38
CA THR A 70 -8.49 15.10 -24.22
C THR A 70 -7.38 14.44 -23.40
N ALA A 71 -7.27 14.80 -22.11
CA ALA A 71 -6.25 14.24 -21.24
C ALA A 71 -6.53 12.76 -20.95
N ILE A 72 -5.46 12.02 -20.71
CA ILE A 72 -5.50 10.59 -20.41
C ILE A 72 -5.15 10.31 -18.95
N ILE A 73 -5.45 9.09 -18.50
CA ILE A 73 -4.93 8.55 -17.25
C ILE A 73 -3.72 7.66 -17.58
N LEU A 74 -2.59 7.92 -16.92
CA LEU A 74 -1.34 7.18 -17.10
C LEU A 74 -1.15 6.22 -15.93
N PHE A 75 -1.03 4.94 -16.22
CA PHE A 75 -0.62 3.93 -15.24
C PHE A 75 0.89 3.72 -15.33
N ILE A 76 1.60 3.95 -14.22
CA ILE A 76 3.02 3.60 -14.09
C ILE A 76 3.11 2.18 -13.59
N VAL A 77 3.71 1.28 -14.37
CA VAL A 77 3.68 -0.17 -14.14
C VAL A 77 5.08 -0.75 -14.06
N GLU A 78 5.20 -1.97 -13.52
CA GLU A 78 6.45 -2.72 -13.47
C GLU A 78 6.88 -3.16 -14.89
N ASP A 79 8.16 -3.46 -15.09
CA ASP A 79 8.64 -4.01 -16.37
C ASP A 79 8.03 -5.39 -16.65
N VAL A 80 7.86 -6.18 -15.58
CA VAL A 80 7.15 -7.46 -15.60
C VAL A 80 6.06 -7.43 -14.55
N THR A 81 4.81 -7.22 -14.98
CA THR A 81 3.67 -7.20 -14.08
C THR A 81 3.13 -8.62 -13.85
N TYR A 82 3.42 -9.19 -12.67
CA TYR A 82 2.87 -10.49 -12.26
C TYR A 82 1.37 -10.42 -11.91
N ASN A 83 0.91 -9.28 -11.38
CA ASN A 83 -0.49 -9.07 -10.99
C ASN A 83 -1.28 -8.28 -12.05
N ILE A 84 -1.08 -8.60 -13.33
CA ILE A 84 -1.60 -7.79 -14.44
C ILE A 84 -3.12 -7.75 -14.47
N CYS A 85 -3.78 -8.84 -14.08
CA CYS A 85 -5.24 -8.91 -14.05
C CYS A 85 -5.86 -7.85 -13.14
N ASP A 86 -5.31 -7.67 -11.93
CA ASP A 86 -5.78 -6.63 -10.99
C ASP A 86 -5.66 -5.22 -11.59
N GLN A 87 -4.55 -4.94 -12.26
CA GLN A 87 -4.34 -3.65 -12.91
C GLN A 87 -5.29 -3.45 -14.10
N ARG A 88 -5.46 -4.48 -14.94
CA ARG A 88 -6.36 -4.44 -16.11
C ARG A 88 -7.82 -4.26 -15.72
N PHE A 89 -8.26 -4.84 -14.61
CA PHE A 89 -9.62 -4.60 -14.10
C PHE A 89 -9.90 -3.12 -13.84
N HIS A 90 -8.90 -2.33 -13.39
CA HIS A 90 -9.07 -0.88 -13.24
C HIS A 90 -9.25 -0.18 -14.59
N GLU A 91 -8.51 -0.60 -15.62
CA GLU A 91 -8.62 -0.03 -16.98
C GLU A 91 -10.00 -0.30 -17.57
N PHE A 92 -10.49 -1.54 -17.44
CA PHE A 92 -11.80 -1.94 -17.91
C PHE A 92 -12.91 -1.20 -17.16
N GLU A 93 -12.79 -1.10 -15.85
CA GLU A 93 -13.77 -0.40 -15.02
C GLU A 93 -13.80 1.11 -15.30
N ILE A 94 -12.63 1.76 -15.43
CA ILE A 94 -12.55 3.18 -15.83
C ILE A 94 -13.28 3.39 -17.17
N ARG A 95 -13.02 2.55 -18.17
CA ARG A 95 -13.63 2.70 -19.49
C ARG A 95 -15.13 2.36 -19.47
N ARG A 96 -15.56 1.40 -18.64
CA ARG A 96 -16.97 1.06 -18.42
C ARG A 96 -17.73 2.23 -17.78
N LEU A 97 -17.13 2.87 -16.76
CA LEU A 97 -17.70 4.02 -16.06
C LEU A 97 -17.67 5.30 -16.90
N ASN A 98 -16.63 5.49 -17.72
CA ASN A 98 -16.52 6.62 -18.63
C ASN A 98 -15.88 6.21 -19.98
N PRO A 99 -16.70 5.96 -21.02
CA PRO A 99 -16.26 5.54 -22.34
C PRO A 99 -15.39 6.54 -23.09
N HIS A 100 -15.15 7.76 -22.59
CA HIS A 100 -14.28 8.75 -23.23
C HIS A 100 -12.87 8.80 -22.64
N VAL A 101 -12.68 8.35 -21.39
CA VAL A 101 -11.36 8.39 -20.73
C VAL A 101 -10.46 7.27 -21.21
N LYS A 102 -9.30 7.63 -21.77
CA LYS A 102 -8.28 6.67 -22.20
C LYS A 102 -7.27 6.44 -21.09
N VAL A 103 -6.93 5.18 -20.87
CA VAL A 103 -5.83 4.76 -20.00
C VAL A 103 -4.67 4.25 -20.86
N ILE A 104 -3.44 4.64 -20.54
CA ILE A 104 -2.24 4.01 -21.09
C ILE A 104 -1.35 3.52 -19.96
N ARG A 105 -0.48 2.54 -20.26
CA ARG A 105 0.45 1.96 -19.30
C ARG A 105 1.88 2.24 -19.75
N ARG A 106 2.74 2.74 -18.88
CA ARG A 106 4.17 2.91 -19.15
C ARG A 106 5.01 2.50 -17.96
N THR A 107 6.21 1.98 -18.21
CA THR A 107 7.22 1.79 -17.17
C THR A 107 7.96 3.09 -16.92
N LEU A 108 8.70 3.20 -15.80
CA LEU A 108 9.55 4.36 -15.53
C LEU A 108 10.61 4.57 -16.62
N THR A 109 11.20 3.50 -17.15
CA THR A 109 12.15 3.55 -18.26
C THR A 109 11.51 4.12 -19.53
N GLN A 110 10.30 3.67 -19.87
CA GLN A 110 9.57 4.22 -21.02
C GLN A 110 9.22 5.70 -20.83
N MET A 111 8.93 6.11 -19.59
CA MET A 111 8.69 7.52 -19.28
C MET A 111 9.95 8.37 -19.47
N ALA A 112 11.13 7.86 -19.16
CA ALA A 112 12.39 8.56 -19.42
C ALA A 112 12.59 8.88 -20.92
N ASP A 113 12.09 8.02 -21.81
CA ASP A 113 12.25 8.17 -23.26
C ASP A 113 11.13 8.94 -23.95
N ARG A 114 9.92 8.88 -23.40
CA ARG A 114 8.70 9.27 -24.12
C ARG A 114 7.95 10.42 -23.48
N ALA A 115 8.34 10.81 -22.26
CA ALA A 115 7.68 11.88 -21.53
C ALA A 115 8.42 13.21 -21.69
N SER A 116 7.65 14.28 -21.76
CA SER A 116 8.17 15.65 -21.77
C SER A 116 7.19 16.58 -21.05
N LEU A 117 7.65 17.78 -20.71
CA LEU A 117 6.79 18.84 -20.17
C LEU A 117 6.58 19.93 -21.22
N SER A 118 5.33 20.36 -21.37
CA SER A 118 5.03 21.60 -22.09
C SER A 118 5.58 22.82 -21.34
N LYS A 119 5.57 24.00 -21.98
CA LYS A 119 5.92 25.27 -21.31
C LYS A 119 5.07 25.52 -20.07
N ASP A 120 3.81 25.09 -20.12
CA ASP A 120 2.83 25.20 -19.03
C ASP A 120 2.86 24.04 -18.04
N LYS A 121 3.92 23.20 -18.06
CA LYS A 121 4.10 22.04 -17.17
C LYS A 121 3.04 20.95 -17.34
N GLU A 122 2.37 20.88 -18.48
CA GLU A 122 1.56 19.70 -18.82
C GLU A 122 2.49 18.53 -19.13
N LEU A 123 2.15 17.35 -18.61
CA LEU A 123 2.88 16.13 -18.93
C LEU A 123 2.39 15.59 -20.27
N ILE A 124 3.30 15.44 -21.24
CA ILE A 124 3.01 14.89 -22.56
C ILE A 124 3.71 13.54 -22.69
N VAL A 125 2.95 12.50 -23.03
CA VAL A 125 3.45 11.12 -23.22
C VAL A 125 2.88 10.55 -24.51
N ASP A 126 3.76 10.15 -25.44
CA ASP A 126 3.38 9.66 -26.77
C ASP A 126 2.37 10.59 -27.49
N GLY A 127 2.56 11.91 -27.35
CA GLY A 127 1.68 12.93 -27.93
C GLY A 127 0.36 13.19 -27.19
N ASN A 128 0.11 12.53 -26.04
CA ASN A 128 -1.11 12.73 -25.25
C ASN A 128 -0.81 13.54 -23.98
N ILE A 129 -1.71 14.47 -23.63
CA ILE A 129 -1.67 15.17 -22.34
C ILE A 129 -2.11 14.20 -21.24
N VAL A 130 -1.35 14.13 -20.15
CA VAL A 130 -1.67 13.29 -18.99
C VAL A 130 -2.31 14.15 -17.90
N GLY A 131 -3.55 13.79 -17.52
CA GLY A 131 -4.28 14.47 -16.45
C GLY A 131 -4.10 13.82 -15.08
N VAL A 132 -3.99 12.49 -15.03
CA VAL A 132 -3.81 11.71 -13.80
C VAL A 132 -2.71 10.68 -13.99
N ILE A 133 -1.83 10.54 -13.00
CA ILE A 133 -0.79 9.52 -12.94
C ILE A 133 -1.13 8.57 -11.80
N TYR A 134 -1.36 7.30 -12.10
CA TYR A 134 -1.64 6.25 -11.12
C TYR A 134 -0.45 5.31 -11.04
N PHE A 135 0.19 5.26 -9.88
CA PHE A 135 1.36 4.42 -9.65
C PHE A 135 0.95 3.01 -9.24
N ARG A 136 1.37 2.03 -10.04
CA ARG A 136 1.42 0.59 -9.73
C ARG A 136 2.86 0.07 -9.69
N SER A 137 3.84 0.96 -9.66
CA SER A 137 5.28 0.71 -9.57
C SER A 137 5.96 1.93 -8.92
N GLY A 138 7.28 1.88 -8.72
CA GLY A 138 8.07 2.99 -8.16
C GLY A 138 8.04 3.09 -6.62
N TYR A 139 7.60 2.01 -5.94
CA TYR A 139 7.64 1.86 -4.48
C TYR A 139 8.85 1.05 -3.99
N GLU A 140 9.59 0.43 -4.90
CA GLU A 140 10.79 -0.36 -4.63
C GLU A 140 11.97 0.12 -5.48
N THR A 141 13.19 -0.07 -4.98
CA THR A 141 14.41 0.37 -5.67
C THR A 141 14.66 -0.39 -6.97
N ALA A 142 14.15 -1.62 -7.09
CA ALA A 142 14.27 -2.43 -8.31
C ALA A 142 13.54 -1.83 -9.51
N ALA A 143 12.60 -0.90 -9.31
CA ALA A 143 11.95 -0.16 -10.38
C ALA A 143 12.83 0.98 -10.95
N TYR A 144 13.98 1.27 -10.33
CA TYR A 144 14.88 2.37 -10.65
C TYR A 144 16.26 1.85 -11.08
N HIS A 145 16.35 1.34 -12.30
CA HIS A 145 17.56 0.71 -12.85
C HIS A 145 18.74 1.68 -12.99
N SER A 146 18.45 2.97 -13.17
CA SER A 146 19.42 4.03 -13.38
C SER A 146 18.88 5.40 -12.95
N GLN A 147 19.68 6.45 -13.14
CA GLN A 147 19.23 7.84 -12.92
C GLN A 147 18.04 8.22 -13.82
N ARG A 148 17.86 7.55 -14.96
CA ARG A 148 16.80 7.86 -15.93
C ARG A 148 15.40 7.67 -15.34
N GLU A 149 15.19 6.61 -14.56
CA GLU A 149 13.92 6.34 -13.88
C GLU A 149 13.65 7.37 -12.77
N TRP A 150 14.70 7.82 -12.09
CA TRP A 150 14.62 8.90 -11.10
C TRP A 150 14.26 10.24 -11.75
N ASP A 151 14.89 10.57 -12.87
CA ASP A 151 14.61 11.77 -13.64
C ASP A 151 13.18 11.74 -14.20
N ALA A 152 12.71 10.58 -14.66
CA ALA A 152 11.32 10.39 -15.08
C ALA A 152 10.33 10.59 -13.92
N ARG A 153 10.63 10.06 -12.72
CA ARG A 153 9.81 10.31 -11.52
C ARG A 153 9.77 11.79 -11.19
N LEU A 154 10.91 12.48 -11.20
CA LEU A 154 10.98 13.92 -10.95
C LEU A 154 10.20 14.73 -12.00
N LEU A 155 10.31 14.37 -13.27
CA LEU A 155 9.57 15.00 -14.37
C LEU A 155 8.06 14.90 -14.16
N MET A 156 7.57 13.72 -13.76
CA MET A 156 6.16 13.50 -13.43
C MET A 156 5.70 14.34 -12.24
N GLU A 157 6.47 14.36 -11.14
CA GLU A 157 6.12 15.14 -9.94
C GLU A 157 6.06 16.65 -10.23
N ARG A 158 6.96 17.16 -11.09
CA ARG A 158 6.99 18.56 -11.53
C ARG A 158 5.86 18.95 -12.50
N SER A 159 5.08 17.99 -12.98
CA SER A 159 3.97 18.25 -13.89
C SER A 159 2.69 18.68 -13.17
N LYS A 160 1.78 19.31 -13.92
CA LYS A 160 0.41 19.63 -13.48
C LYS A 160 -0.50 18.42 -13.35
N ALA A 161 -0.10 17.25 -13.86
CA ALA A 161 -0.91 16.04 -13.70
C ALA A 161 -1.14 15.75 -12.21
N ILE A 162 -2.30 15.18 -11.87
CA ILE A 162 -2.63 14.78 -10.50
C ILE A 162 -1.97 13.43 -10.24
N LYS A 163 -1.14 13.34 -9.20
CA LYS A 163 -0.40 12.11 -8.87
C LYS A 163 -1.17 11.30 -7.84
N CYS A 164 -1.27 10.00 -8.07
CA CYS A 164 -1.86 9.01 -7.16
C CYS A 164 -0.81 7.91 -6.89
N PRO A 165 0.02 8.07 -5.84
CA PRO A 165 0.15 9.24 -4.96
C PRO A 165 1.18 10.26 -5.48
N SER A 166 1.14 11.49 -4.95
CA SER A 166 2.27 12.42 -5.02
C SER A 166 3.45 11.91 -4.18
N ILE A 167 4.64 12.52 -4.36
CA ILE A 167 5.80 12.15 -3.56
C ILE A 167 5.59 12.35 -2.05
N GLN A 168 4.82 13.37 -1.63
CA GLN A 168 4.50 13.61 -0.23
C GLN A 168 3.66 12.47 0.36
N TYR A 169 2.63 12.03 -0.37
CA TYR A 169 1.80 10.90 0.05
C TYR A 169 2.59 9.57 0.04
N HIS A 170 3.51 9.40 -0.91
CA HIS A 170 4.43 8.26 -0.90
C HIS A 170 5.29 8.24 0.37
N LEU A 171 5.88 9.37 0.76
CA LEU A 171 6.66 9.49 1.99
C LEU A 171 5.80 9.29 3.26
N ALA A 172 4.56 9.76 3.25
CA ALA A 172 3.61 9.59 4.35
C ALA A 172 3.25 8.12 4.64
N GLY A 173 3.40 7.22 3.65
CA GLY A 173 3.18 5.78 3.82
C GLY A 173 4.36 5.03 4.44
N THR A 174 5.50 5.70 4.65
CA THR A 174 6.69 5.03 5.20
C THR A 174 6.45 4.54 6.63
N LYS A 175 7.07 3.41 6.95
CA LYS A 175 7.04 2.83 8.30
C LYS A 175 7.61 3.81 9.35
N LYS A 176 8.58 4.65 8.95
CA LYS A 176 9.10 5.72 9.80
C LYS A 176 8.05 6.76 10.15
N VAL A 177 7.27 7.26 9.18
CA VAL A 177 6.17 8.19 9.46
C VAL A 177 5.12 7.53 10.35
N GLN A 178 4.76 6.27 10.09
CA GLN A 178 3.84 5.52 10.98
C GLN A 178 4.34 5.48 12.43
N GLN A 179 5.64 5.22 12.63
CA GLN A 179 6.25 5.20 13.96
C GLN A 179 6.29 6.59 14.61
N GLU A 180 6.62 7.65 13.86
CA GLU A 180 6.62 9.03 14.38
C GLU A 180 5.21 9.48 14.80
N LEU A 181 4.18 9.11 14.05
CA LEU A 181 2.78 9.39 14.40
C LEU A 181 2.32 8.69 15.69
N CYS A 182 3.05 7.67 16.16
CA CYS A 182 2.75 7.01 17.44
C CYS A 182 3.36 7.73 18.65
N LYS A 183 4.22 8.75 18.44
CA LYS A 183 4.82 9.50 19.54
C LYS A 183 3.77 10.42 20.21
N PRO A 184 3.83 10.58 21.55
CA PRO A 184 2.95 11.53 22.25
C PRO A 184 3.05 12.95 21.67
N GLY A 185 1.90 13.60 21.48
CA GLY A 185 1.81 14.97 20.98
C GLY A 185 1.93 15.14 19.46
N VAL A 186 2.30 14.10 18.70
CA VAL A 186 2.49 14.23 17.24
C VAL A 186 1.17 14.21 16.47
N LEU A 187 0.20 13.37 16.86
CA LEU A 187 -1.11 13.34 16.20
C LEU A 187 -1.87 14.67 16.37
N GLU A 188 -1.69 15.32 17.52
CA GLU A 188 -2.27 16.62 17.84
C GLU A 188 -1.82 17.74 16.89
N LEU A 189 -0.70 17.56 16.18
CA LEU A 189 -0.27 18.50 15.13
C LEU A 189 -1.17 18.45 13.90
N PHE A 190 -1.96 17.39 13.73
CA PHE A 190 -2.78 17.14 12.54
C PHE A 190 -4.29 17.09 12.84
N PHE A 191 -4.68 16.92 14.10
CA PHE A 191 -6.08 16.79 14.51
C PHE A 191 -6.34 17.49 15.84
N ASP A 192 -7.40 18.28 15.90
CA ASP A 192 -7.87 18.95 17.13
C ASP A 192 -8.95 18.15 17.88
N ASP A 193 -9.57 17.16 17.22
CA ASP A 193 -10.66 16.37 17.80
C ASP A 193 -10.14 15.25 18.70
N ALA A 194 -10.33 15.41 20.01
CA ALA A 194 -9.92 14.46 21.03
C ALA A 194 -10.50 13.04 20.82
N LYS A 195 -11.76 12.91 20.37
CA LYS A 195 -12.37 11.59 20.13
C LYS A 195 -11.74 10.90 18.93
N LYS A 196 -11.43 11.66 17.88
CA LYS A 196 -10.74 11.17 16.69
C LYS A 196 -9.30 10.75 17.02
N LEU A 197 -8.59 11.56 17.80
CA LEU A 197 -7.25 11.24 18.30
C LEU A 197 -7.25 9.91 19.05
N GLU A 198 -8.19 9.73 19.98
CA GLU A 198 -8.30 8.49 20.74
C GLU A 198 -8.60 7.28 19.85
N SER A 199 -9.56 7.42 18.94
CA SER A 199 -9.92 6.35 17.98
C SER A 199 -8.74 5.94 17.09
N ILE A 200 -7.87 6.88 16.70
CA ILE A 200 -6.65 6.59 15.93
C ILE A 200 -5.63 5.85 16.80
N ARG A 201 -5.42 6.31 18.05
CA ARG A 201 -4.46 5.69 18.99
C ARG A 201 -4.84 4.26 19.34
N GLU A 202 -6.13 3.96 19.46
CA GLU A 202 -6.62 2.60 19.70
C GLU A 202 -6.16 1.61 18.62
N LEU A 203 -5.90 2.07 17.39
CA LEU A 203 -5.42 1.22 16.30
C LEU A 203 -3.91 0.91 16.41
N PHE A 204 -3.16 1.64 17.21
CA PHE A 204 -1.71 1.45 17.30
C PHE A 204 -1.35 0.30 18.24
N VAL A 205 -0.22 -0.33 17.92
CA VAL A 205 0.55 -1.20 18.82
C VAL A 205 1.84 -0.46 19.18
N GLY A 206 2.67 -1.03 20.06
CA GLY A 206 4.00 -0.46 20.32
C GLY A 206 4.83 -0.34 19.04
N ILE A 207 5.20 0.87 18.64
CA ILE A 207 6.12 1.12 17.52
C ILE A 207 7.25 2.02 18.00
N TYR A 208 8.49 1.58 17.80
CA TYR A 208 9.67 2.20 18.36
C TYR A 208 10.69 2.51 17.28
N GLY A 209 11.23 3.72 17.32
CA GLY A 209 12.41 4.07 16.56
C GLY A 209 13.67 3.47 17.20
N LEU A 210 14.74 3.40 16.42
CA LEU A 210 16.04 2.87 16.84
C LEU A 210 17.13 3.96 16.77
N GLU A 211 16.80 5.21 17.09
CA GLU A 211 17.74 6.33 17.11
C GLU A 211 18.82 6.17 18.18
N PHE A 212 19.88 6.96 18.07
CA PHE A 212 20.96 7.03 19.07
C PHE A 212 20.57 7.96 20.22
N ASP A 213 19.46 7.64 20.86
CA ASP A 213 18.93 8.30 22.05
C ASP A 213 18.45 7.27 23.07
N ASP A 214 17.95 7.73 24.22
CA ASP A 214 17.52 6.84 25.30
C ASP A 214 16.36 5.91 24.88
N ALA A 215 15.41 6.43 24.10
CA ALA A 215 14.26 5.66 23.64
C ALA A 215 14.68 4.56 22.64
N GLY A 216 15.52 4.90 21.68
CA GLY A 216 16.05 3.95 20.71
C GLY A 216 16.96 2.91 21.36
N ASN A 217 17.76 3.29 22.35
CA ASN A 217 18.57 2.34 23.12
C ASN A 217 17.70 1.38 23.93
N GLN A 218 16.60 1.85 24.54
CA GLN A 218 15.62 0.98 25.18
C GLN A 218 14.96 0.02 24.18
N ALA A 219 14.58 0.50 23.00
CA ALA A 219 14.00 -0.33 21.94
C ALA A 219 14.98 -1.43 21.46
N VAL A 220 16.27 -1.11 21.32
CA VAL A 220 17.33 -2.10 21.05
C VAL A 220 17.37 -3.18 22.14
N GLN A 221 17.33 -2.80 23.42
CA GLN A 221 17.32 -3.77 24.52
C GLN A 221 16.05 -4.64 24.51
N LEU A 222 14.89 -4.05 24.21
CA LEU A 222 13.62 -4.79 24.08
C LEU A 222 13.71 -5.83 22.96
N ALA A 223 14.24 -5.44 21.79
CA ALA A 223 14.40 -6.34 20.64
C ALA A 223 15.34 -7.52 20.94
N ILE A 224 16.45 -7.27 21.67
CA ILE A 224 17.41 -8.32 22.04
C ILE A 224 16.83 -9.26 23.09
N ARG A 225 16.13 -8.72 24.09
CA ARG A 225 15.60 -9.50 25.23
C ARG A 225 14.38 -10.32 24.86
N ASN A 226 13.49 -9.79 24.01
CA ASN A 226 12.21 -10.42 23.69
C ASN A 226 11.93 -10.49 22.17
N PRO A 227 12.84 -11.04 21.35
CA PRO A 227 12.73 -10.95 19.88
C PRO A 227 11.42 -11.53 19.33
N GLU A 228 10.87 -12.58 19.93
CA GLU A 228 9.61 -13.19 19.50
C GLU A 228 8.36 -12.29 19.63
N ARG A 229 8.44 -11.25 20.47
CA ARG A 229 7.34 -10.28 20.69
C ARG A 229 7.33 -9.15 19.66
N TYR A 230 8.33 -9.06 18.79
CA TYR A 230 8.48 -7.94 17.88
C TYR A 230 8.66 -8.39 16.43
N VAL A 231 8.55 -7.40 15.55
CA VAL A 231 8.87 -7.47 14.14
C VAL A 231 9.78 -6.29 13.84
N LEU A 232 10.91 -6.54 13.21
CA LEU A 232 11.83 -5.51 12.77
C LEU A 232 11.54 -5.19 11.30
N LYS A 233 11.18 -3.94 11.00
CA LYS A 233 10.73 -3.52 9.67
C LYS A 233 11.66 -2.47 9.06
N PRO A 234 12.16 -2.66 7.83
CA PRO A 234 12.89 -1.64 7.11
C PRO A 234 11.92 -0.65 6.42
N GLN A 235 12.45 0.46 5.89
CA GLN A 235 11.69 1.38 5.04
C GLN A 235 11.52 0.81 3.61
N ARG A 236 10.71 -0.26 3.49
CA ARG A 236 10.37 -0.93 2.22
C ARG A 236 8.89 -1.28 2.18
N GLU A 237 8.35 -1.33 0.96
CA GLU A 237 6.99 -1.77 0.64
C GLU A 237 7.01 -3.09 -0.14
N GLY A 238 5.84 -3.72 -0.35
CA GLY A 238 5.71 -4.90 -1.23
C GLY A 238 5.93 -6.27 -0.58
N GLY A 239 6.07 -6.34 0.75
CA GLY A 239 6.17 -7.59 1.50
C GLY A 239 7.56 -8.26 1.43
N GLY A 240 7.80 -9.24 2.31
CA GLY A 240 9.04 -10.03 2.33
C GLY A 240 10.28 -9.39 2.99
N ASN A 241 10.20 -8.12 3.40
CA ASN A 241 11.36 -7.37 3.93
C ASN A 241 11.54 -7.42 5.46
N ASN A 242 10.53 -7.89 6.20
CA ASN A 242 10.53 -7.87 7.67
C ASN A 242 11.38 -9.01 8.25
N ILE A 243 11.99 -8.77 9.42
CA ILE A 243 12.74 -9.76 10.20
C ILE A 243 11.93 -10.16 11.44
N TYR A 244 11.88 -11.46 11.73
CA TYR A 244 11.06 -12.06 12.78
C TYR A 244 11.87 -12.99 13.69
N GLY A 245 11.38 -13.18 14.92
CA GLY A 245 11.89 -14.18 15.86
C GLY A 245 13.36 -13.97 16.20
N PHE A 246 14.08 -15.05 16.49
CA PHE A 246 15.49 -15.00 16.90
C PHE A 246 16.40 -14.19 15.95
N LYS A 247 16.09 -14.12 14.64
CA LYS A 247 16.86 -13.34 13.66
C LYS A 247 16.88 -11.84 13.95
N ILE A 248 15.89 -11.32 14.69
CA ILE A 248 15.87 -9.92 15.13
C ILE A 248 17.09 -9.61 15.99
N LYS A 249 17.45 -10.52 16.90
CA LYS A 249 18.59 -10.34 17.79
C LYS A 249 19.89 -10.24 17.00
N ASP A 250 20.10 -11.14 16.04
CA ASP A 250 21.30 -11.16 15.21
C ASP A 250 21.41 -9.88 14.36
N ALA A 251 20.30 -9.47 13.74
CA ALA A 251 20.24 -8.23 12.96
C ALA A 251 20.56 -7.00 13.83
N ILE A 252 19.90 -6.86 14.98
CA ILE A 252 20.12 -5.75 15.91
C ILE A 252 21.55 -5.74 16.43
N MET A 253 22.12 -6.90 16.81
CA MET A 253 23.50 -6.99 17.28
C MET A 253 24.51 -6.59 16.20
N GLY A 254 24.24 -6.89 14.93
CA GLY A 254 25.06 -6.46 13.80
C GLY A 254 25.04 -4.96 13.54
N MET A 255 23.92 -4.27 13.83
CA MET A 255 23.73 -2.85 13.51
C MET A 255 23.65 -1.91 14.72
N LYS A 256 23.71 -2.41 15.96
CA LYS A 256 23.43 -1.63 17.19
C LYS A 256 24.28 -0.35 17.34
N ASP A 257 25.51 -0.38 16.85
CA ASP A 257 26.49 0.71 16.94
C ASP A 257 26.64 1.45 15.59
N SER A 258 25.91 1.04 14.55
CA SER A 258 25.94 1.61 13.20
C SER A 258 24.74 2.52 12.96
N LYS A 259 24.93 3.61 12.19
CA LYS A 259 23.81 4.46 11.73
C LYS A 259 22.73 3.70 10.98
N GLU A 260 23.05 2.53 10.45
CA GLU A 260 22.11 1.62 9.80
C GLU A 260 20.87 1.31 10.65
N ARG A 261 20.99 1.19 11.99
CA ARG A 261 19.83 0.89 12.84
C ARG A 261 18.68 1.89 12.69
N THR A 262 18.98 3.13 12.29
CA THR A 262 17.96 4.18 12.08
C THR A 262 17.12 3.99 10.82
N ALA A 263 17.52 3.09 9.91
CA ALA A 263 16.72 2.69 8.74
C ALA A 263 15.61 1.69 9.09
N TRP A 264 15.53 1.26 10.35
CA TRP A 264 14.58 0.25 10.83
C TRP A 264 13.69 0.81 11.93
N ILE A 265 12.52 0.20 12.07
CA ILE A 265 11.64 0.39 13.23
C ILE A 265 11.39 -0.97 13.90
N LEU A 266 11.20 -0.96 15.21
CA LEU A 266 10.75 -2.13 15.96
C LEU A 266 9.25 -1.98 16.21
N MET A 267 8.46 -2.97 15.81
CA MET A 267 7.02 -2.97 16.00
C MET A 267 6.61 -4.19 16.82
N GLU A 268 5.71 -4.01 17.79
CA GLU A 268 5.12 -5.13 18.52
C GLU A 268 4.38 -6.06 17.55
N LYS A 269 4.63 -7.36 17.71
CA LYS A 269 4.05 -8.39 16.86
C LYS A 269 2.58 -8.55 17.21
N ILE A 270 1.71 -8.29 16.24
CA ILE A 270 0.29 -8.57 16.36
C ILE A 270 0.08 -10.09 16.29
N CYS A 271 -0.59 -10.64 17.30
CA CYS A 271 -0.99 -12.04 17.39
C CYS A 271 -2.50 -12.17 17.14
N PRO A 272 -2.96 -12.39 15.89
CA PRO A 272 -4.36 -12.63 15.59
C PRO A 272 -4.80 -14.05 15.94
N PRO A 273 -6.11 -14.29 16.15
CA PRO A 273 -6.64 -15.63 16.35
C PRO A 273 -6.38 -16.51 15.12
N LEU A 274 -6.09 -17.78 15.36
CA LEU A 274 -5.96 -18.77 14.30
C LEU A 274 -7.34 -19.19 13.81
N THR A 275 -7.50 -19.19 12.49
CA THR A 275 -8.66 -19.80 11.82
C THR A 275 -8.20 -21.04 11.05
N ARG A 276 -9.10 -22.00 10.82
CA ARG A 276 -8.78 -23.16 9.98
C ARG A 276 -9.39 -22.99 8.61
N GLY A 277 -8.62 -23.26 7.57
CA GLY A 277 -9.11 -23.17 6.20
C GLY A 277 -8.19 -23.86 5.20
N TYR A 278 -8.56 -23.76 3.94
CA TYR A 278 -7.82 -24.35 2.82
C TYR A 278 -7.12 -23.25 2.03
N VAL A 279 -5.87 -23.50 1.64
CA VAL A 279 -5.12 -22.60 0.76
C VAL A 279 -5.02 -23.25 -0.61
N VAL A 280 -5.83 -22.76 -1.56
CA VAL A 280 -5.79 -23.22 -2.95
C VAL A 280 -4.68 -22.48 -3.68
N ARG A 281 -3.77 -23.21 -4.34
CA ARG A 281 -2.67 -22.63 -5.12
C ARG A 281 -2.52 -23.35 -6.47
N PRO A 282 -2.15 -22.65 -7.55
CA PRO A 282 -1.77 -23.30 -8.81
C PRO A 282 -0.66 -24.34 -8.58
N GLY A 283 -0.81 -25.52 -9.17
CA GLY A 283 0.13 -26.64 -8.98
C GLY A 283 0.08 -27.29 -7.58
N GLY A 284 -0.83 -26.86 -6.71
CA GLY A 284 -1.08 -27.49 -5.42
C GLY A 284 -1.79 -28.86 -5.54
N PRO A 285 -1.89 -29.60 -4.43
CA PRO A 285 -2.61 -30.87 -4.41
C PRO A 285 -4.10 -30.67 -4.74
N LYS A 286 -4.72 -31.69 -5.36
CA LYS A 286 -6.15 -31.67 -5.74
C LYS A 286 -7.06 -31.35 -4.56
N VAL A 287 -6.74 -31.88 -3.38
CA VAL A 287 -7.36 -31.52 -2.11
C VAL A 287 -6.29 -30.85 -1.26
N PRO A 288 -6.38 -29.53 -1.03
CA PRO A 288 -5.45 -28.84 -0.14
C PRO A 288 -5.52 -29.37 1.29
N PRO A 289 -4.40 -29.41 2.02
CA PRO A 289 -4.43 -29.74 3.44
C PRO A 289 -5.12 -28.63 4.24
N LEU A 290 -5.89 -29.03 5.25
CA LEU A 290 -6.43 -28.09 6.22
C LEU A 290 -5.27 -27.42 6.97
N SER A 291 -5.26 -26.09 7.00
CA SER A 291 -4.16 -25.30 7.52
C SER A 291 -4.66 -24.30 8.57
N ASN A 292 -3.78 -23.95 9.52
CA ASN A 292 -3.99 -22.81 10.39
C ASN A 292 -3.64 -21.53 9.62
N LEU A 293 -4.55 -20.56 9.66
CA LEU A 293 -4.48 -19.31 8.92
C LEU A 293 -4.59 -18.13 9.88
N VAL A 294 -3.91 -17.06 9.51
CA VAL A 294 -4.08 -15.73 10.09
C VAL A 294 -4.57 -14.80 8.99
N SER A 295 -5.42 -13.85 9.34
CA SER A 295 -6.01 -12.91 8.39
C SER A 295 -5.60 -11.48 8.72
N GLU A 296 -5.38 -10.69 7.67
CA GLU A 296 -5.16 -9.26 7.74
C GLU A 296 -6.23 -8.55 6.94
N LEU A 297 -6.91 -7.59 7.57
CA LEU A 297 -7.96 -6.80 6.95
C LEU A 297 -7.36 -5.55 6.31
N GLY A 298 -7.51 -5.42 5.00
CA GLY A 298 -7.22 -4.20 4.26
C GLY A 298 -8.50 -3.42 3.95
N ILE A 299 -8.52 -2.13 4.26
CA ILE A 299 -9.62 -1.21 3.95
C ILE A 299 -9.11 -0.17 2.96
N PHE A 300 -9.71 -0.11 1.76
CA PHE A 300 -9.39 0.91 0.78
C PHE A 300 -10.03 2.25 1.15
N GLY A 301 -9.30 3.33 0.91
CA GLY A 301 -9.80 4.70 1.02
C GLY A 301 -9.43 5.51 -0.22
N VAL A 302 -10.31 6.43 -0.61
CA VAL A 302 -10.06 7.42 -1.66
C VAL A 302 -10.06 8.79 -1.02
N ILE A 303 -8.98 9.55 -1.23
CA ILE A 303 -8.87 10.94 -0.79
C ILE A 303 -8.44 11.76 -2.00
N ILE A 304 -9.14 12.87 -2.22
CA ILE A 304 -8.76 13.87 -3.22
C ILE A 304 -8.69 15.20 -2.49
N GLY A 305 -7.53 15.85 -2.56
CA GLY A 305 -7.27 17.11 -1.89
C GLY A 305 -6.23 17.92 -2.64
N ARG A 306 -6.16 19.20 -2.32
CA ARG A 306 -5.02 20.03 -2.73
C ARG A 306 -3.90 19.82 -1.70
N PRO A 307 -2.63 19.71 -2.14
CA PRO A 307 -1.50 19.72 -1.23
C PRO A 307 -1.39 21.04 -0.47
#